data_AF-A0A534G7N5-F1
#
_entry.id   AF-A0A534G7N5-F1
#
_cell.length_a   1.000
_cell.length_b   1.000
_cell.length_c   1.000
_cell.angle_alpha   90.00
_cell.angle_beta   90.00
_cell.angle_gamma   90.00
#
_symmetry.space_group_name_H-M   'P 1'
#
loop_
_entity.id
_entity.type
_entity.pdbx_description
1 polymer ?
#
loop_
_entity_poly.entity_id
_entity_poly.type
_entity_poly.pdbx_seq_one_letter_code
_entity_poly.pdbx_strand_id
1 'polypeptide(L)'
;MFVAGNGGGGGPVTFNFAYNPDYFHRSDGTNDECFDRSRANASVAVWQYGTYNANDGTRVDQVDPGFAVLATYGGSPYYGFANYWGINFQGLAIPDGNPVSALTVTDQRPGNTTSYALSKVGGKLTKWTQVSTTLGALDGIPFTYGADLTGLTTGNGSVTGVNNWVMQWSSSGGNFTVVGIQTCNNNGCVTSAVSPVATVNSTAFDAMPISGYANSYGGNINIPPTGSSHATSDPVFYYNQSTVIPGTAALTLYCLSQCPTAAQLAGYSAANLTTPFANGTDAQWFSAPSSANTVTYTFGAGGLLDAASAPVILEQAGQYPPGSQYTQNGIQTGWLADSVLTNANCPTGMAAGTICEPANPATYYTWQTGPNQWNQSLWLTTGGNVVPFDPPQNIAYTVPTGSAYGAYSGLPILLQFNGFSNLQGIPGSCVNPTNNSVEDCSISGASYVPSFSIPDGTTMTLPSLTGSTTTPLVVKALNGEILLNSLGSGAAQCSSMTLTPLTLPSGGLHDPSNASDSEYLGTMPTVTAAPKVIDGVVQ
;
A
#
# COMPACT_ATOMS: atom_id res chain seq x y z
N MET A 1 20.75 11.57 3.97
CA MET A 1 20.09 11.57 5.28
C MET A 1 19.29 12.87 5.41
N PHE A 2 18.03 12.84 4.99
CA PHE A 2 17.12 13.96 5.21
C PHE A 2 16.48 13.76 6.58
N VAL A 3 16.86 14.56 7.56
CA VAL A 3 16.04 14.70 8.78
C VAL A 3 14.93 15.66 8.39
N ALA A 4 13.79 15.12 7.99
CA ALA A 4 12.57 15.92 7.86
C ALA A 4 12.19 16.37 9.27
N GLY A 5 12.52 17.62 9.62
CA GLY A 5 11.89 18.29 10.73
C GLY A 5 10.40 18.29 10.46
N ASN A 6 9.64 17.61 11.33
CA ASN A 6 8.19 17.64 11.29
C ASN A 6 7.78 19.12 11.33
N GLY A 7 7.04 19.59 10.32
CA GLY A 7 6.70 21.00 10.10
C GLY A 7 5.78 21.63 11.15
N GLY A 8 5.84 21.18 12.41
CA GLY A 8 5.15 21.77 13.54
C GLY A 8 6.12 22.55 14.41
N GLY A 9 6.28 23.85 14.17
CA GLY A 9 6.67 24.91 15.12
C GLY A 9 7.61 24.57 16.29
N GLY A 10 8.58 23.67 16.11
CA GLY A 10 9.56 23.31 17.14
C GLY A 10 10.65 24.37 17.21
N GLY A 11 11.09 24.70 18.42
CA GLY A 11 12.27 25.55 18.62
C GLY A 11 13.52 24.96 17.95
N PRO A 12 14.59 25.75 17.79
CA PRO A 12 15.82 25.30 17.14
C PRO A 12 16.35 24.02 17.81
N VAL A 13 16.61 22.99 16.99
CA VAL A 13 17.21 21.72 17.44
C VAL A 13 18.71 21.79 17.17
N THR A 14 19.50 21.57 18.22
CA THR A 14 20.96 21.47 18.11
C THR A 14 21.36 20.02 17.98
N PHE A 15 22.05 19.69 16.89
CA PHE A 15 22.68 18.39 16.71
C PHE A 15 24.18 18.54 16.89
N ASN A 16 24.75 17.78 17.81
CA ASN A 16 26.20 17.67 17.95
C ASN A 16 26.68 16.51 17.09
N PHE A 17 27.74 16.70 16.32
CA PHE A 17 28.35 15.59 15.59
C PHE A 17 29.87 15.67 15.55
N ALA A 18 30.49 14.51 15.33
CA ALA A 18 31.89 14.38 15.00
C ALA A 18 32.05 13.24 14.00
N TYR A 19 33.11 13.28 13.21
CA TYR A 19 33.46 12.18 12.31
C TYR A 19 34.97 12.04 12.18
N ASN A 20 35.42 10.82 11.97
CA ASN A 20 36.78 10.48 11.55
C ASN A 20 36.68 9.46 10.40
N PRO A 21 37.79 8.97 9.80
CA PRO A 21 37.70 8.03 8.67
C PRO A 21 36.83 6.79 8.92
N ASP A 22 36.75 6.32 10.16
CA ASP A 22 36.13 5.04 10.52
C ASP A 22 34.73 5.21 11.17
N TYR A 23 34.48 6.32 11.87
CA TYR A 23 33.30 6.49 12.72
C TYR A 23 32.59 7.84 12.52
N PHE A 24 31.27 7.82 12.67
CA PHE A 24 30.41 9.00 12.74
C PHE A 24 29.70 8.99 14.10
N HIS A 25 29.80 10.10 14.83
CA HIS A 25 29.24 10.28 16.16
C HIS A 25 28.19 11.39 16.09
N ARG A 26 26.98 11.13 16.58
CA ARG A 26 25.96 12.18 16.75
C ARG A 26 25.37 12.16 18.15
N SER A 27 25.05 13.34 18.67
CA SER A 27 24.28 13.48 19.90
C SER A 27 23.34 14.68 19.83
N ASP A 28 22.11 14.51 20.31
CA ASP A 28 21.14 15.60 20.50
C ASP A 28 21.02 16.00 22.00
N GLY A 29 21.93 15.50 22.84
CA GLY A 29 21.91 15.66 24.30
C GLY A 29 21.06 14.64 25.05
N THR A 30 20.17 13.91 24.37
CA THR A 30 19.38 12.79 24.93
C THR A 30 19.86 11.45 24.37
N ASN A 31 20.04 11.40 23.06
CA ASN A 31 20.57 10.27 22.31
C ASN A 31 22.04 10.56 22.00
N ASP A 32 22.88 9.55 22.13
CA ASP A 32 24.33 9.64 21.88
C ASP A 32 24.77 8.40 21.12
N GLU A 33 24.88 8.51 19.80
CA GLU A 33 24.92 7.37 18.88
C GLU A 33 26.20 7.37 18.04
N CYS A 34 26.84 6.20 17.98
CA CYS A 34 28.06 5.98 17.22
C CYS A 34 27.79 5.05 16.05
N PHE A 35 28.34 5.36 14.88
CA PHE A 35 28.12 4.62 13.65
C PHE A 35 29.43 4.26 12.98
N ASP A 36 29.53 3.03 12.48
CA ASP A 36 30.61 2.57 11.61
C ASP A 36 30.40 3.11 10.18
N ARG A 37 31.43 3.79 9.65
CA ARG A 37 31.44 4.37 8.30
C ARG A 37 31.90 3.39 7.22
N SER A 38 32.29 2.17 7.59
CA SER A 38 32.68 1.12 6.65
C SER A 38 31.53 0.75 5.72
N ARG A 39 31.78 0.87 4.42
CA ARG A 39 30.83 0.43 3.39
C ARG A 39 30.49 -1.06 3.49
N ALA A 40 31.40 -1.88 4.00
CA ALA A 40 31.16 -3.32 4.16
C ALA A 40 30.10 -3.64 5.22
N ASN A 41 29.90 -2.73 6.18
CA ASN A 41 28.96 -2.88 7.28
C ASN A 41 27.71 -2.01 7.09
N ALA A 42 27.77 -1.01 6.21
CA ALA A 42 26.64 -0.16 5.88
C ALA A 42 25.59 -0.88 5.02
N SER A 43 24.33 -0.53 5.21
CA SER A 43 23.21 -0.99 4.38
C SER A 43 22.90 0.06 3.32
N VAL A 44 22.63 -0.39 2.09
CA VAL A 44 22.15 0.48 1.00
C VAL A 44 20.67 0.22 0.80
N ALA A 45 19.90 1.29 0.89
CA ALA A 45 18.46 1.25 0.83
C ALA A 45 17.99 2.16 -0.31
N VAL A 46 17.43 1.56 -1.36
CA VAL A 46 16.97 2.28 -2.55
C VAL A 46 15.45 2.27 -2.60
N TRP A 47 14.84 3.44 -2.73
CA TRP A 47 13.38 3.65 -2.69
C TRP A 47 12.77 3.98 -4.05
N GLN A 48 13.60 4.39 -5.01
CA GLN A 48 13.14 4.76 -6.34
C GLN A 48 14.00 4.12 -7.40
N TYR A 49 13.34 3.47 -8.36
CA TYR A 49 13.99 2.82 -9.49
C TYR A 49 13.40 3.33 -10.80
N GLY A 50 14.29 3.68 -11.72
CA GLY A 50 13.96 3.97 -13.10
C GLY A 50 13.85 2.65 -13.87
N THR A 51 12.85 2.58 -14.74
CA THR A 51 12.60 1.45 -15.62
C THR A 51 12.78 1.90 -17.06
N TYR A 52 13.54 1.11 -17.83
CA TYR A 52 13.87 1.39 -19.21
C TYR A 52 13.64 0.16 -20.07
N ASN A 53 13.28 0.32 -21.33
CA ASN A 53 13.12 -0.77 -22.27
C ASN A 53 14.50 -1.37 -22.57
N ALA A 54 14.66 -2.66 -22.32
CA ALA A 54 15.96 -3.34 -22.46
C ALA A 54 16.46 -3.39 -23.92
N ASN A 55 15.58 -3.23 -24.91
CA ASN A 55 15.94 -3.30 -26.32
C ASN A 55 16.52 -1.98 -26.86
N ASP A 56 16.06 -0.83 -26.36
CA ASP A 56 16.38 0.48 -26.94
C ASP A 56 16.80 1.54 -25.90
N GLY A 57 16.71 1.23 -24.60
CA GLY A 57 17.08 2.12 -23.50
C GLY A 57 16.08 3.27 -23.25
N THR A 58 14.94 3.28 -23.94
CA THR A 58 13.90 4.30 -23.72
C THR A 58 13.26 4.14 -22.35
N ARG A 59 12.81 5.23 -21.71
CA ARG A 59 12.09 5.16 -20.44
C ARG A 59 10.77 4.42 -20.62
N VAL A 60 10.45 3.51 -19.70
CA VAL A 60 9.15 2.86 -19.64
C VAL A 60 8.33 3.52 -18.53
N ASP A 61 7.11 3.91 -18.87
CA ASP A 61 6.15 4.52 -17.96
C ASP A 61 4.75 3.95 -18.22
N GLN A 62 3.80 4.22 -17.33
CA GLN A 62 2.38 4.00 -17.60
C GLN A 62 1.89 4.97 -18.68
N VAL A 63 0.74 4.66 -19.30
CA VAL A 63 0.11 5.57 -20.27
C VAL A 63 -0.46 6.78 -19.52
N ASP A 64 -1.12 6.51 -18.40
CA ASP A 64 -1.71 7.50 -17.51
C ASP A 64 -1.07 7.44 -16.10
N PRO A 65 0.22 7.84 -15.96
CA PRO A 65 0.93 7.75 -14.69
C PRO A 65 0.48 8.83 -13.71
N GLY A 66 0.83 8.65 -12.44
CA GLY A 66 0.69 9.72 -11.45
C GLY A 66 1.64 10.90 -11.71
N PHE A 67 1.26 12.09 -11.24
CA PHE A 67 2.07 13.29 -11.39
C PHE A 67 1.91 14.27 -10.22
N ALA A 68 2.94 15.09 -10.01
CA ALA A 68 2.90 16.16 -9.01
C ALA A 68 1.92 17.26 -9.44
N VAL A 69 1.18 17.77 -8.46
CA VAL A 69 0.15 18.80 -8.66
C VAL A 69 0.28 19.92 -7.65
N LEU A 70 -0.22 21.09 -8.01
CA LEU A 70 -0.34 22.25 -7.13
C LEU A 70 -1.80 22.70 -7.07
N ALA A 71 -2.42 22.62 -5.90
CA ALA A 71 -3.73 23.22 -5.68
C ALA A 71 -3.58 24.69 -5.24
N THR A 72 -4.44 25.56 -5.76
CA THR A 72 -4.65 26.91 -5.22
C THR A 72 -6.06 26.97 -4.64
N TYR A 73 -6.15 27.21 -3.33
CA TYR A 73 -7.43 27.30 -2.61
C TYR A 73 -7.41 28.48 -1.64
N GLY A 74 -8.42 29.35 -1.71
CA GLY A 74 -8.46 30.56 -0.89
C GLY A 74 -7.25 31.50 -1.06
N GLY A 75 -6.59 31.44 -2.23
CA GLY A 75 -5.36 32.19 -2.52
C GLY A 75 -4.06 31.56 -2.00
N SER A 76 -4.12 30.42 -1.32
CA SER A 76 -2.94 29.71 -0.80
C SER A 76 -2.55 28.51 -1.68
N PRO A 77 -1.24 28.28 -1.91
CA PRO A 77 -0.73 27.13 -2.65
C PRO A 77 -0.58 25.88 -1.76
N TYR A 78 -0.92 24.70 -2.29
CA TYR A 78 -0.77 23.40 -1.63
C TYR A 78 -0.21 22.37 -2.60
N TYR A 79 0.99 21.87 -2.33
CA TYR A 79 1.62 20.82 -3.14
C TYR A 79 1.01 19.45 -2.86
N GLY A 80 0.93 18.64 -3.89
CA GLY A 80 0.30 17.34 -3.84
C GLY A 80 0.78 16.39 -4.92
N PHE A 81 0.20 15.19 -4.92
CA PHE A 81 0.40 14.18 -5.95
C PHE A 81 -0.96 13.60 -6.35
N ALA A 82 -1.15 13.37 -7.64
CA ALA A 82 -2.35 12.74 -8.19
C ALA A 82 -1.94 11.43 -8.85
N ASN A 83 -2.56 10.31 -8.47
CA ASN A 83 -2.33 9.00 -9.08
C ASN A 83 -3.56 8.10 -8.93
N TYR A 84 -3.41 6.84 -9.36
CA TYR A 84 -4.45 5.82 -9.26
C TYR A 84 -5.02 5.61 -7.85
N TRP A 85 -4.17 5.73 -6.83
CA TRP A 85 -4.56 5.50 -5.42
C TRP A 85 -5.31 6.69 -4.81
N GLY A 86 -5.14 7.88 -5.37
CA GLY A 86 -5.89 9.06 -4.99
C GLY A 86 -5.16 10.36 -5.32
N ILE A 87 -5.73 11.46 -4.82
CA ILE A 87 -5.16 12.80 -4.94
C ILE A 87 -4.96 13.32 -3.52
N ASN A 88 -3.73 13.62 -3.17
CA ASN A 88 -3.39 14.14 -1.85
C ASN A 88 -2.70 15.50 -1.95
N PHE A 89 -2.97 16.36 -0.97
CA PHE A 89 -2.34 17.67 -0.83
C PHE A 89 -1.87 17.85 0.61
N GLN A 90 -0.67 18.39 0.78
CA GLN A 90 -0.09 18.58 2.11
C GLN A 90 -0.82 19.71 2.85
N GLY A 91 -1.42 19.39 4.00
CA GLY A 91 -2.06 20.37 4.88
C GLY A 91 -3.36 20.99 4.36
N LEU A 92 -3.97 20.42 3.31
CA LEU A 92 -5.24 20.91 2.75
C LEU A 92 -6.40 19.98 3.09
N ALA A 93 -7.39 20.50 3.81
CA ALA A 93 -8.70 19.87 3.95
C ALA A 93 -9.60 20.30 2.78
N ILE A 94 -10.15 19.34 2.06
CA ILE A 94 -10.94 19.59 0.84
C ILE A 94 -12.43 19.41 1.17
N PRO A 95 -13.29 20.42 0.94
CA PRO A 95 -14.72 20.26 1.09
C PRO A 95 -15.31 19.44 -0.07
N ASP A 96 -16.49 18.85 0.14
CA ASP A 96 -17.25 18.21 -0.93
C ASP A 96 -17.65 19.23 -2.02
N GLY A 97 -17.63 18.77 -3.27
CA GLY A 97 -17.99 19.60 -4.42
C GLY A 97 -17.69 18.91 -5.75
N ASN A 98 -18.50 19.18 -6.76
CA ASN A 98 -18.34 18.64 -8.11
C ASN A 98 -18.61 19.74 -9.16
N PRO A 99 -17.61 20.59 -9.49
CA PRO A 99 -16.29 20.69 -8.87
C PRO A 99 -16.30 21.46 -7.54
N VAL A 100 -15.20 21.39 -6.80
CA VAL A 100 -14.98 22.18 -5.58
C VAL A 100 -14.81 23.65 -5.96
N SER A 101 -15.66 24.51 -5.40
CA SER A 101 -15.65 25.94 -5.70
C SER A 101 -14.34 26.62 -5.25
N ALA A 102 -13.83 27.54 -6.07
CA ALA A 102 -12.62 28.32 -5.82
C ALA A 102 -11.33 27.49 -5.59
N LEU A 103 -11.31 26.23 -6.03
CA LEU A 103 -10.13 25.37 -6.01
C LEU A 103 -9.71 25.05 -7.45
N THR A 104 -8.48 25.41 -7.80
CA THR A 104 -7.86 25.04 -9.08
C THR A 104 -6.64 24.19 -8.83
N VAL A 105 -6.42 23.17 -9.68
CA VAL A 105 -5.24 22.31 -9.60
C VAL A 105 -4.43 22.46 -10.88
N THR A 106 -3.12 22.65 -10.78
CA THR A 106 -2.23 22.74 -11.94
C THR A 106 -1.25 21.58 -11.96
N ASP A 107 -0.95 21.09 -13.16
CA ASP A 107 0.13 20.13 -13.40
C ASP A 107 1.48 20.76 -13.03
N GLN A 108 2.35 20.01 -12.36
CA GLN A 108 3.71 20.46 -12.00
C GLN A 108 4.81 19.77 -12.80
N ARG A 109 4.48 18.99 -13.83
CA ARG A 109 5.49 18.42 -14.73
C ARG A 109 6.15 19.52 -15.56
N PRO A 110 7.47 19.46 -15.81
CA PRO A 110 8.19 20.48 -16.58
C PRO A 110 7.53 20.74 -17.94
N GLY A 111 7.20 21.99 -18.22
CA GLY A 111 6.58 22.42 -19.48
C GLY A 111 5.08 22.14 -19.61
N ASN A 112 4.43 21.57 -18.60
CA ASN A 112 2.99 21.38 -18.58
C ASN A 112 2.29 22.54 -17.84
N THR A 113 1.30 23.16 -18.47
CA THR A 113 0.52 24.28 -17.92
C THR A 113 -0.96 23.94 -17.78
N THR A 114 -1.32 22.66 -17.84
CA THR A 114 -2.71 22.20 -17.77
C THR A 114 -3.29 22.50 -16.38
N SER A 115 -4.47 23.10 -16.39
CA SER A 115 -5.30 23.32 -15.20
C SER A 115 -6.45 22.31 -15.18
N TYR A 116 -6.74 21.81 -13.99
CA TYR A 116 -7.79 20.83 -13.72
C TYR A 116 -8.75 21.40 -12.68
N ALA A 117 -10.02 21.03 -12.81
CA ALA A 117 -11.00 21.19 -11.74
C ALA A 117 -10.99 19.94 -10.85
N LEU A 118 -10.88 20.13 -9.53
CA LEU A 118 -10.94 19.05 -8.55
C LEU A 118 -12.38 18.86 -8.09
N SER A 119 -12.80 17.60 -7.97
CA SER A 119 -14.08 17.22 -7.37
C SER A 119 -13.86 16.26 -6.21
N LYS A 120 -14.77 16.30 -5.24
CA LYS A 120 -14.77 15.45 -4.05
C LYS A 120 -16.18 15.04 -3.65
N VAL A 121 -16.33 13.78 -3.23
CA VAL A 121 -17.48 13.27 -2.47
C VAL A 121 -16.95 12.50 -1.26
N GLY A 122 -17.59 12.66 -0.09
CA GLY A 122 -17.22 12.03 1.18
C GLY A 122 -17.26 10.50 1.26
N GLY A 123 -17.44 9.81 0.13
CA GLY A 123 -17.33 8.36 0.07
C GLY A 123 -16.79 7.85 -1.27
N LYS A 124 -16.37 6.59 -1.28
CA LYS A 124 -15.70 5.92 -2.39
C LYS A 124 -16.39 4.63 -2.76
N LEU A 125 -16.82 4.54 -4.03
CA LEU A 125 -17.28 3.30 -4.62
C LEU A 125 -16.12 2.62 -5.35
N THR A 126 -15.82 1.38 -4.98
CA THR A 126 -14.81 0.55 -5.63
C THR A 126 -15.52 -0.59 -6.34
N LYS A 127 -15.29 -0.72 -7.66
CA LYS A 127 -15.70 -1.90 -8.44
C LYS A 127 -14.58 -2.93 -8.36
N TRP A 128 -14.95 -4.16 -8.09
CA TRP A 128 -14.08 -5.33 -8.07
C TRP A 128 -14.46 -6.22 -9.23
N THR A 129 -13.53 -6.45 -10.14
CA THR A 129 -13.74 -7.31 -11.31
C THR A 129 -12.90 -8.57 -11.13
N GLN A 130 -13.54 -9.73 -11.19
CA GLN A 130 -12.85 -11.00 -11.03
C GLN A 130 -11.85 -11.20 -12.17
N VAL A 131 -10.65 -11.62 -11.80
CA VAL A 131 -9.62 -12.09 -12.70
C VAL A 131 -9.27 -13.51 -12.29
N SER A 132 -8.84 -14.32 -13.26
CA SER A 132 -8.35 -15.65 -13.01
C SER A 132 -6.93 -15.81 -13.53
N THR A 133 -6.15 -16.59 -12.80
CA THR A 133 -4.84 -17.10 -13.19
C THR A 133 -4.77 -18.57 -12.74
N THR A 134 -3.58 -19.16 -12.69
CA THR A 134 -3.38 -20.55 -12.26
C THR A 134 -2.44 -20.66 -11.08
N LEU A 135 -2.50 -21.74 -10.31
CA LEU A 135 -1.54 -22.01 -9.23
C LEU A 135 -0.10 -22.01 -9.74
N GLY A 136 0.13 -22.52 -10.95
CA GLY A 136 1.45 -22.50 -11.59
C GLY A 136 1.99 -21.09 -11.82
N ALA A 137 1.12 -20.12 -12.09
CA ALA A 137 1.51 -18.71 -12.18
C ALA A 137 1.77 -18.05 -10.82
N LEU A 138 1.31 -18.66 -9.72
CA LEU A 138 1.52 -18.25 -8.34
C LEU A 138 2.68 -18.99 -7.64
N ASP A 139 3.48 -19.76 -8.37
CA ASP A 139 4.55 -20.55 -7.80
C ASP A 139 5.51 -19.72 -6.93
N GLY A 140 5.68 -20.14 -5.68
CA GLY A 140 6.51 -19.48 -4.67
C GLY A 140 5.97 -18.14 -4.16
N ILE A 141 4.78 -17.69 -4.55
CA ILE A 141 4.23 -16.42 -4.06
C ILE A 141 3.57 -16.63 -2.70
N PRO A 142 4.06 -15.95 -1.64
CA PRO A 142 3.47 -16.06 -0.31
C PRO A 142 2.12 -15.33 -0.25
N PHE A 143 1.15 -16.00 0.36
CA PHE A 143 -0.14 -15.45 0.73
C PHE A 143 -0.47 -15.82 2.17
N THR A 144 -1.21 -14.96 2.86
CA THR A 144 -1.68 -15.22 4.22
C THR A 144 -2.98 -15.99 4.17
N TYR A 145 -3.12 -17.00 5.03
CA TYR A 145 -4.29 -17.85 5.12
C TYR A 145 -4.58 -18.17 6.58
N GLY A 146 -5.74 -17.70 7.06
CA GLY A 146 -6.24 -18.00 8.39
C GLY A 146 -6.89 -19.37 8.43
N ALA A 147 -6.24 -20.35 9.05
CA ALA A 147 -6.77 -21.71 9.15
C ALA A 147 -6.20 -22.50 10.34
N ASP A 148 -6.92 -23.55 10.73
CA ASP A 148 -6.39 -24.61 11.58
C ASP A 148 -5.62 -25.62 10.73
N LEU A 149 -4.31 -25.76 10.97
CA LEU A 149 -3.46 -26.72 10.26
C LEU A 149 -3.15 -27.99 11.09
N THR A 150 -3.87 -28.23 12.19
CA THR A 150 -3.68 -29.41 13.04
C THR A 150 -3.82 -30.71 12.24
N GLY A 151 -2.72 -31.47 12.14
CA GLY A 151 -2.68 -32.74 11.41
C GLY A 151 -2.72 -32.63 9.89
N LEU A 152 -2.66 -31.41 9.33
CA LEU A 152 -2.71 -31.16 7.89
C LEU A 152 -1.33 -30.98 7.24
N THR A 153 -0.27 -30.98 8.03
CA THR A 153 1.10 -30.71 7.57
C THR A 153 2.10 -31.80 7.98
N THR A 154 3.24 -31.83 7.30
CA THR A 154 4.40 -32.67 7.60
C THR A 154 5.70 -31.85 7.52
N GLY A 155 6.80 -32.39 8.03
CA GLY A 155 8.12 -31.75 7.98
C GLY A 155 8.40 -30.73 9.10
N ASN A 156 7.38 -30.18 9.74
CA ASN A 156 7.53 -29.34 10.93
C ASN A 156 6.32 -29.47 11.89
N GLY A 157 6.53 -30.12 13.04
CA GLY A 157 5.48 -30.34 14.04
C GLY A 157 5.00 -29.08 14.78
N SER A 158 5.70 -27.96 14.66
CA SER A 158 5.27 -26.67 15.23
C SER A 158 4.19 -25.97 14.39
N VAL A 159 3.96 -26.42 13.14
CA VAL A 159 2.91 -25.89 12.26
C VAL A 159 1.61 -26.63 12.51
N THR A 160 0.90 -26.20 13.55
CA THR A 160 -0.36 -26.81 14.01
C THR A 160 -1.26 -25.75 14.65
N GLY A 161 -2.57 -25.99 14.69
CA GLY A 161 -3.54 -25.09 15.31
C GLY A 161 -4.00 -23.94 14.39
N VAL A 162 -4.94 -23.16 14.93
CA VAL A 162 -5.49 -21.96 14.29
C VAL A 162 -4.49 -20.81 14.36
N ASN A 163 -3.96 -20.38 13.23
CA ASN A 163 -3.15 -19.18 13.09
C ASN A 163 -3.37 -18.53 11.71
N ASN A 164 -2.76 -17.36 11.51
CA ASN A 164 -2.67 -16.74 10.20
C ASN A 164 -1.34 -17.13 9.55
N TRP A 165 -1.37 -18.23 8.80
CA TRP A 165 -0.19 -18.85 8.20
C TRP A 165 0.22 -18.11 6.93
N VAL A 166 1.52 -18.05 6.66
CA VAL A 166 2.04 -17.63 5.36
C VAL A 166 2.34 -18.87 4.55
N MET A 167 1.56 -19.07 3.49
CA MET A 167 1.63 -20.23 2.60
C MET A 167 2.06 -19.83 1.20
N GLN A 168 2.61 -20.77 0.45
CA GLN A 168 2.91 -20.61 -0.98
C GLN A 168 2.67 -21.92 -1.71
N TRP A 169 2.36 -21.84 -3.01
CA TRP A 169 2.32 -23.00 -3.89
C TRP A 169 3.73 -23.37 -4.37
N SER A 170 4.03 -24.66 -4.51
CA SER A 170 5.24 -25.17 -5.16
C SER A 170 4.86 -25.97 -6.41
N SER A 171 5.17 -25.46 -7.59
CA SER A 171 4.93 -26.16 -8.86
C SER A 171 5.85 -27.36 -9.04
N SER A 172 7.08 -27.29 -8.52
CA SER A 172 8.02 -28.42 -8.54
C SER A 172 7.61 -29.53 -7.58
N GLY A 173 7.04 -29.17 -6.43
CA GLY A 173 6.55 -30.13 -5.42
C GLY A 173 5.11 -30.60 -5.64
N GLY A 174 4.30 -29.86 -6.40
CA GLY A 174 2.86 -30.10 -6.57
C GLY A 174 2.07 -30.00 -5.25
N ASN A 175 2.47 -29.09 -4.35
CA ASN A 175 1.86 -28.94 -3.03
C ASN A 175 1.97 -27.51 -2.50
N PHE A 176 1.19 -27.21 -1.46
CA PHE A 176 1.37 -25.99 -0.67
C PHE A 176 2.42 -26.20 0.42
N THR A 177 3.17 -25.15 0.72
CA THR A 177 4.14 -25.13 1.83
C THR A 177 3.87 -23.97 2.77
N VAL A 178 4.08 -24.17 4.07
CA VAL A 178 3.96 -23.14 5.11
C VAL A 178 5.36 -22.60 5.40
N VAL A 179 5.58 -21.33 5.04
CA VAL A 179 6.88 -20.66 5.10
C VAL A 179 6.96 -19.63 6.22
N GLY A 180 5.84 -19.28 6.84
CA GLY A 180 5.82 -18.29 7.91
C GLY A 180 4.50 -18.20 8.65
N ILE A 181 4.44 -17.25 9.56
CA ILE A 181 3.24 -16.85 10.31
C ILE A 181 3.12 -15.31 10.29
N GLN A 182 1.91 -14.81 10.10
CA GLN A 182 1.60 -13.38 10.20
C GLN A 182 0.93 -13.10 11.54
N THR A 183 1.48 -12.14 12.28
CA THR A 183 0.89 -11.63 13.51
C THR A 183 0.47 -10.19 13.28
N CYS A 184 -0.83 -9.93 13.43
CA CYS A 184 -1.39 -8.58 13.35
C CYS A 184 -1.75 -8.08 14.74
N ASN A 185 -1.47 -6.81 15.01
CA ASN A 185 -1.90 -6.09 16.21
C ASN A 185 -2.46 -4.72 15.79
N ASN A 186 -2.82 -3.87 16.77
CA ASN A 186 -3.41 -2.55 16.52
C ASN A 186 -2.49 -1.58 15.75
N ASN A 187 -1.21 -1.91 15.59
CA ASN A 187 -0.21 -1.08 14.92
C ASN A 187 0.22 -1.64 13.55
N GLY A 188 -0.26 -2.83 13.17
CA GLY A 188 0.00 -3.42 11.85
C GLY A 188 0.23 -4.92 11.89
N CYS A 189 0.67 -5.47 10.76
CA CYS A 189 0.96 -6.89 10.61
C CYS A 189 2.44 -7.12 10.32
N VAL A 190 3.06 -8.03 11.07
CA VAL A 190 4.44 -8.49 10.84
C VAL A 190 4.42 -9.97 10.47
N THR A 191 5.35 -10.39 9.61
CA THR A 191 5.52 -11.80 9.24
C THR A 191 6.84 -12.32 9.77
N SER A 192 6.86 -13.57 10.24
CA SER A 192 8.08 -14.27 10.66
C SER A 192 8.17 -15.61 9.94
N ALA A 193 9.40 -15.98 9.57
CA ALA A 193 9.66 -17.24 8.88
C ALA A 193 9.49 -18.44 9.82
N VAL A 194 9.00 -19.54 9.27
CA VAL A 194 8.96 -20.84 9.94
C VAL A 194 10.09 -21.70 9.36
N SER A 195 10.90 -22.28 10.24
CA SER A 195 12.01 -23.16 9.86
C SER A 195 12.03 -24.42 10.73
N PRO A 196 12.10 -25.63 10.15
CA PRO A 196 12.04 -25.91 8.71
C PRO A 196 10.65 -25.57 8.11
N VAL A 197 10.58 -25.34 6.80
CA VAL A 197 9.29 -25.15 6.09
C VAL A 197 8.43 -26.42 6.26
N ALA A 198 7.13 -26.26 6.51
CA ALA A 198 6.20 -27.38 6.55
C ALA A 198 5.57 -27.63 5.18
N THR A 199 5.34 -28.89 4.84
CA THR A 199 4.60 -29.27 3.62
C THR A 199 3.15 -29.57 4.00
N VAL A 200 2.19 -28.98 3.28
CA VAL A 200 0.78 -29.33 3.45
C VAL A 200 0.52 -30.67 2.76
N ASN A 201 -0.22 -31.54 3.44
CA ASN A 201 -0.62 -32.83 2.89
C ASN A 201 -1.47 -32.63 1.62
N SER A 202 -1.22 -33.43 0.58
CA SER A 202 -1.82 -33.22 -0.75
C SER A 202 -3.35 -33.26 -0.77
N THR A 203 -3.98 -33.91 0.21
CA THR A 203 -5.45 -34.03 0.33
C THR A 203 -6.08 -33.02 1.27
N ALA A 204 -5.30 -32.12 1.88
CA ALA A 204 -5.79 -31.26 2.97
C ALA A 204 -6.91 -30.30 2.53
N PHE A 205 -6.93 -29.91 1.25
CA PHE A 205 -7.85 -28.89 0.72
C PHE A 205 -8.74 -29.38 -0.44
N ASP A 206 -8.80 -30.68 -0.70
CA ASP A 206 -9.57 -31.24 -1.83
C ASP A 206 -11.04 -30.75 -1.83
N ALA A 207 -11.64 -30.65 -0.65
CA ALA A 207 -13.04 -30.26 -0.46
C ALA A 207 -13.22 -28.85 0.14
N MET A 208 -12.13 -28.10 0.35
CA MET A 208 -12.18 -26.79 1.02
C MET A 208 -11.62 -25.69 0.12
N PRO A 209 -12.33 -24.57 -0.07
CA PRO A 209 -11.74 -23.40 -0.72
C PRO A 209 -10.64 -22.81 0.15
N ILE A 210 -9.60 -22.28 -0.50
CA ILE A 210 -8.53 -21.52 0.15
C ILE A 210 -8.75 -20.04 -0.18
N SER A 211 -9.26 -19.29 0.79
CA SER A 211 -9.41 -17.83 0.72
C SER A 211 -8.28 -17.17 1.49
N GLY A 212 -7.32 -16.60 0.78
CA GLY A 212 -6.14 -15.97 1.37
C GLY A 212 -5.97 -14.51 0.95
N TYR A 213 -4.91 -13.87 1.44
CA TYR A 213 -4.55 -12.51 1.06
C TYR A 213 -3.11 -12.45 0.58
N ALA A 214 -2.90 -11.93 -0.64
CA ALA A 214 -1.62 -11.71 -1.25
C ALA A 214 -1.54 -10.26 -1.74
N ASN A 215 -0.72 -9.42 -1.08
CA ASN A 215 -0.47 -8.05 -1.54
C ASN A 215 -0.05 -8.01 -3.01
N SER A 216 0.73 -9.01 -3.43
CA SER A 216 1.16 -9.23 -4.80
C SER A 216 -0.03 -9.41 -5.78
N TYR A 217 -1.17 -9.96 -5.38
CA TYR A 217 -2.33 -10.14 -6.26
C TYR A 217 -3.48 -9.15 -6.00
N GLY A 218 -3.17 -7.96 -5.49
CA GLY A 218 -4.19 -6.94 -5.22
C GLY A 218 -5.06 -7.27 -4.00
N GLY A 219 -4.60 -8.16 -3.13
CA GLY A 219 -5.25 -8.53 -1.88
C GLY A 219 -5.84 -9.93 -1.93
N ASN A 220 -7.16 -10.05 -1.79
CA ASN A 220 -7.81 -11.34 -1.61
C ASN A 220 -7.63 -12.26 -2.83
N ILE A 221 -7.22 -13.49 -2.57
CA ILE A 221 -7.19 -14.59 -3.53
C ILE A 221 -8.13 -15.70 -3.07
N ASN A 222 -8.73 -16.41 -4.02
CA ASN A 222 -9.57 -17.57 -3.75
C ASN A 222 -9.18 -18.73 -4.68
N ILE A 223 -8.95 -19.89 -4.09
CA ILE A 223 -8.63 -21.13 -4.80
C ILE A 223 -9.80 -22.08 -4.51
N PRO A 224 -10.65 -22.41 -5.49
CA PRO A 224 -11.79 -23.29 -5.27
C PRO A 224 -11.36 -24.72 -4.94
N PRO A 225 -12.17 -25.49 -4.20
CA PRO A 225 -11.96 -26.91 -4.05
C PRO A 225 -12.10 -27.61 -5.41
N THR A 226 -11.26 -28.61 -5.68
CA THR A 226 -11.31 -29.39 -6.93
C THR A 226 -11.93 -30.77 -6.74
N GLY A 227 -12.17 -31.19 -5.49
CA GLY A 227 -12.52 -32.56 -5.13
C GLY A 227 -11.34 -33.54 -5.20
N SER A 228 -10.12 -33.04 -5.42
CA SER A 228 -8.88 -33.81 -5.54
C SER A 228 -7.67 -32.97 -5.13
N SER A 229 -6.48 -33.58 -5.09
CA SER A 229 -5.26 -32.82 -4.85
C SER A 229 -5.05 -31.73 -5.90
N HIS A 230 -4.64 -30.56 -5.43
CA HIS A 230 -4.42 -29.40 -6.29
C HIS A 230 -3.30 -29.63 -7.32
N ALA A 231 -3.42 -28.97 -8.47
CA ALA A 231 -2.46 -29.02 -9.57
C ALA A 231 -2.11 -27.62 -10.09
N THR A 232 -1.01 -27.50 -10.83
CA THR A 232 -0.52 -26.21 -11.36
C THR A 232 -1.53 -25.51 -12.28
N SER A 233 -2.44 -26.25 -12.92
CA SER A 233 -3.48 -25.70 -13.79
C SER A 233 -4.69 -25.16 -13.05
N ASP A 234 -4.81 -25.41 -11.74
CA ASP A 234 -6.01 -25.04 -10.99
C ASP A 234 -6.19 -23.52 -10.96
N PRO A 235 -7.44 -23.05 -11.12
CA PRO A 235 -7.71 -21.63 -11.19
C PRO A 235 -7.48 -20.98 -9.83
N VAL A 236 -6.81 -19.84 -9.86
CA VAL A 236 -6.75 -18.89 -8.74
C VAL A 236 -7.53 -17.65 -9.15
N PHE A 237 -8.53 -17.30 -8.37
CA PHE A 237 -9.31 -16.09 -8.58
C PHE A 237 -8.83 -14.98 -7.67
N TYR A 238 -8.76 -13.77 -8.20
CA TYR A 238 -8.49 -12.55 -7.45
C TYR A 238 -9.29 -11.42 -8.09
N TYR A 239 -9.26 -10.23 -7.51
CA TYR A 239 -10.04 -9.12 -8.02
C TYR A 239 -9.15 -7.94 -8.34
N ASN A 240 -9.32 -7.40 -9.54
CA ASN A 240 -8.84 -6.06 -9.84
C ASN A 240 -9.86 -5.07 -9.30
N GLN A 241 -9.39 -4.17 -8.45
CA GLN A 241 -10.17 -3.00 -8.05
C GLN A 241 -10.09 -1.92 -9.12
N SER A 242 -11.15 -1.11 -9.21
CA SER A 242 -11.18 0.16 -9.93
C SER A 242 -12.11 1.12 -9.21
N THR A 243 -11.69 2.37 -9.01
CA THR A 243 -12.57 3.39 -8.41
C THR A 243 -13.66 3.77 -9.41
N VAL A 244 -14.92 3.76 -8.97
CA VAL A 244 -16.04 4.26 -9.76
C VAL A 244 -16.26 5.72 -9.42
N ILE A 245 -15.95 6.59 -10.38
CA ILE A 245 -15.97 8.04 -10.16
C ILE A 245 -17.43 8.53 -10.18
N PRO A 246 -17.88 9.30 -9.18
CA PRO A 246 -19.25 9.83 -9.15
C PRO A 246 -19.61 10.54 -10.47
N GLY A 247 -20.78 10.18 -11.00
CA GLY A 247 -21.30 10.72 -12.27
C GLY A 247 -20.80 10.02 -13.54
N THR A 248 -19.85 9.08 -13.45
CA THR A 248 -19.41 8.28 -14.61
C THR A 248 -20.28 7.03 -14.87
N ALA A 249 -21.08 6.62 -13.88
CA ALA A 249 -22.02 5.52 -13.98
C ALA A 249 -23.29 5.82 -13.19
N ALA A 250 -24.40 5.23 -13.61
CA ALA A 250 -25.65 5.16 -12.84
C ALA A 250 -25.90 3.69 -12.50
N LEU A 251 -25.87 3.35 -11.21
CA LEU A 251 -26.00 1.95 -10.74
C LEU A 251 -27.15 1.83 -9.75
N THR A 252 -27.80 0.66 -9.76
CA THR A 252 -28.63 0.18 -8.65
C THR A 252 -27.90 -1.00 -8.01
N LEU A 253 -27.69 -0.93 -6.70
CA LEU A 253 -26.84 -1.86 -5.97
C LEU A 253 -27.59 -2.51 -4.80
N TYR A 254 -27.32 -3.77 -4.53
CA TYR A 254 -27.97 -4.58 -3.52
C TYR A 254 -26.94 -5.13 -2.52
N CYS A 255 -27.21 -4.97 -1.24
CA CYS A 255 -26.32 -5.36 -0.15
C CYS A 255 -27.01 -6.32 0.81
N LEU A 256 -26.27 -7.31 1.31
CA LEU A 256 -26.77 -8.28 2.30
C LEU A 256 -26.03 -8.18 3.65
N SER A 257 -24.71 -7.96 3.61
CA SER A 257 -23.86 -7.88 4.79
C SER A 257 -23.30 -6.48 4.99
N GLN A 258 -23.23 -6.02 6.24
CA GLN A 258 -22.67 -4.73 6.63
C GLN A 258 -23.22 -3.56 5.79
N CYS A 259 -24.53 -3.37 5.77
CA CYS A 259 -25.20 -2.42 4.87
C CYS A 259 -25.59 -1.12 5.61
N PRO A 260 -24.82 -0.03 5.54
CA PRO A 260 -25.14 1.23 6.18
C PRO A 260 -26.26 1.98 5.46
N THR A 261 -27.05 2.76 6.19
CA THR A 261 -28.02 3.72 5.62
C THR A 261 -27.76 5.09 6.19
N ALA A 262 -28.23 6.16 5.56
CA ALA A 262 -28.02 7.52 6.05
C ALA A 262 -28.60 7.69 7.48
N ALA A 263 -29.78 7.10 7.73
CA ALA A 263 -30.40 7.11 9.06
C ALA A 263 -29.55 6.36 10.10
N GLN A 264 -28.98 5.22 9.74
CA GLN A 264 -28.15 4.43 10.65
C GLN A 264 -26.82 5.14 10.94
N LEU A 265 -26.19 5.75 9.93
CA LEU A 265 -24.98 6.56 10.10
C LEU A 265 -25.24 7.77 11.01
N ALA A 266 -26.37 8.47 10.83
CA ALA A 266 -26.75 9.59 11.68
C ALA A 266 -27.01 9.14 13.14
N GLY A 267 -27.73 8.03 13.33
CA GLY A 267 -27.98 7.47 14.66
C GLY A 267 -26.71 6.97 15.34
N TYR A 268 -25.78 6.38 14.59
CA TYR A 268 -24.47 5.96 15.07
C TYR A 268 -23.63 7.18 15.49
N SER A 269 -23.58 8.22 14.65
CA SER A 269 -22.85 9.45 14.95
C SER A 269 -23.35 10.16 16.21
N ALA A 270 -24.67 10.17 16.40
CA ALA A 270 -25.31 10.71 17.59
C ALA A 270 -25.18 9.81 18.84
N ALA A 271 -24.45 8.69 18.75
CA ALA A 271 -24.33 7.67 19.80
C ALA A 271 -25.67 7.08 20.29
N ASN A 272 -26.71 7.15 19.45
CA ASN A 272 -28.02 6.55 19.72
C ASN A 272 -28.08 5.08 19.29
N LEU A 273 -27.16 4.68 18.40
CA LEU A 273 -27.05 3.32 17.86
C LEU A 273 -25.63 2.80 18.05
N THR A 274 -25.50 1.50 18.29
CA THR A 274 -24.20 0.83 18.53
C THR A 274 -23.50 0.40 17.24
N THR A 275 -24.22 0.39 16.11
CA THR A 275 -23.74 -0.10 14.81
C THR A 275 -24.13 0.87 13.70
N PRO A 276 -23.27 1.10 12.69
CA PRO A 276 -23.60 1.92 11.53
C PRO A 276 -24.40 1.15 10.46
N PHE A 277 -24.69 -0.14 10.68
CA PHE A 277 -25.32 -1.02 9.70
C PHE A 277 -26.81 -1.26 9.98
N ALA A 278 -27.63 -1.24 8.94
CA ALA A 278 -29.08 -1.36 9.05
C ALA A 278 -29.51 -2.84 9.11
N ASN A 279 -30.73 -3.07 9.61
CA ASN A 279 -31.43 -4.36 9.50
C ASN A 279 -30.64 -5.59 10.00
N GLY A 280 -29.81 -5.42 11.04
CA GLY A 280 -28.96 -6.48 11.60
C GLY A 280 -27.97 -7.08 10.61
N THR A 281 -27.60 -6.34 9.55
CA THR A 281 -26.68 -6.81 8.51
C THR A 281 -25.23 -6.91 9.01
N ASP A 282 -24.93 -6.39 10.19
CA ASP A 282 -23.65 -6.55 10.89
C ASP A 282 -23.45 -7.92 11.54
N ALA A 283 -24.54 -8.62 11.83
CA ALA A 283 -24.50 -10.02 12.29
C ALA A 283 -24.61 -11.02 11.12
N GLN A 284 -24.77 -10.53 9.89
CA GLN A 284 -24.94 -11.35 8.69
C GLN A 284 -23.65 -11.44 7.91
N TRP A 285 -23.39 -12.65 7.40
CA TRP A 285 -22.13 -12.95 6.74
C TRP A 285 -22.35 -13.10 5.25
N PHE A 286 -23.03 -14.17 4.81
CA PHE A 286 -23.24 -14.43 3.38
C PHE A 286 -24.68 -14.81 3.02
N SER A 287 -25.58 -14.91 4.00
CA SER A 287 -26.95 -15.39 3.77
C SER A 287 -27.97 -14.78 4.72
N ALA A 288 -29.20 -14.57 4.26
CA ALA A 288 -30.32 -14.12 5.08
C ALA A 288 -31.68 -14.69 4.58
N PRO A 289 -32.75 -14.66 5.39
CA PRO A 289 -34.10 -14.96 4.90
C PRO A 289 -34.55 -13.97 3.80
N SER A 290 -35.20 -14.45 2.73
CA SER A 290 -35.46 -13.72 1.48
C SER A 290 -36.34 -12.48 1.58
N SER A 291 -37.07 -12.32 2.68
CA SER A 291 -37.93 -11.17 2.96
C SER A 291 -37.31 -10.17 3.95
N ALA A 292 -36.05 -10.39 4.34
CA ALA A 292 -35.36 -9.59 5.35
C ALA A 292 -33.91 -9.29 4.92
N ASN A 293 -33.42 -8.13 5.33
CA ASN A 293 -32.00 -7.80 5.41
C ASN A 293 -31.24 -7.46 4.13
N THR A 294 -31.91 -7.29 2.98
CA THR A 294 -31.26 -6.60 1.85
C THR A 294 -31.46 -5.10 1.93
N VAL A 295 -30.41 -4.32 1.68
CA VAL A 295 -30.48 -2.87 1.48
C VAL A 295 -30.22 -2.56 0.01
N THR A 296 -31.02 -1.67 -0.58
CA THR A 296 -30.85 -1.20 -1.96
C THR A 296 -30.30 0.22 -1.97
N TYR A 297 -29.39 0.48 -2.92
CA TYR A 297 -28.76 1.77 -3.13
C TYR A 297 -28.86 2.20 -4.59
N THR A 298 -28.70 3.51 -4.80
CA THR A 298 -28.40 4.07 -6.12
C THR A 298 -27.06 4.80 -6.08
N PHE A 299 -26.30 4.76 -7.17
CA PHE A 299 -25.05 5.50 -7.30
C PHE A 299 -25.13 6.45 -8.50
N GLY A 300 -24.66 7.68 -8.33
CA GLY A 300 -24.64 8.70 -9.39
C GLY A 300 -23.67 9.85 -9.09
N ALA A 301 -23.99 11.07 -9.55
CA ALA A 301 -23.11 12.24 -9.44
C ALA A 301 -22.79 12.67 -8.00
N GLY A 302 -23.70 12.39 -7.05
CA GLY A 302 -23.53 12.69 -5.62
C GLY A 302 -22.95 11.54 -4.79
N GLY A 303 -22.51 10.45 -5.42
CA GLY A 303 -22.08 9.23 -4.72
C GLY A 303 -23.24 8.25 -4.47
N LEU A 304 -23.11 7.48 -3.38
CA LEU A 304 -24.08 6.44 -3.00
C LEU A 304 -25.25 7.04 -2.20
N LEU A 305 -26.47 6.78 -2.63
CA LEU A 305 -27.71 7.10 -1.94
C LEU A 305 -28.43 5.82 -1.51
N ASP A 306 -29.01 5.82 -0.31
CA ASP A 306 -29.88 4.73 0.14
C ASP A 306 -31.29 4.80 -0.48
N ALA A 307 -32.17 3.87 -0.11
CA ALA A 307 -33.54 3.80 -0.61
C ALA A 307 -34.40 5.03 -0.26
N ALA A 308 -33.99 5.86 0.71
CA ALA A 308 -34.63 7.14 1.03
C ALA A 308 -34.07 8.32 0.21
N SER A 309 -33.22 8.04 -0.79
CA SER A 309 -32.46 9.03 -1.57
C SER A 309 -31.52 9.89 -0.72
N ALA A 310 -31.08 9.37 0.43
CA ALA A 310 -30.19 10.09 1.33
C ALA A 310 -28.73 9.64 1.16
N PRO A 311 -27.74 10.55 1.21
CA PRO A 311 -26.34 10.23 1.03
C PRO A 311 -25.81 9.34 2.15
N VAL A 312 -25.13 8.26 1.78
CA VAL A 312 -24.55 7.30 2.73
C VAL A 312 -23.13 7.73 3.09
N ILE A 313 -23.00 8.85 3.80
CA ILE A 313 -21.72 9.50 4.10
C ILE A 313 -21.57 9.78 5.60
N LEU A 314 -20.40 9.47 6.14
CA LEU A 314 -19.89 9.81 7.47
C LEU A 314 -18.38 10.07 7.37
N GLU A 315 -18.00 11.30 7.02
CA GLU A 315 -16.67 11.64 6.52
C GLU A 315 -15.82 12.50 7.46
N GLN A 316 -16.33 12.88 8.63
CA GLN A 316 -15.59 13.72 9.58
C GLN A 316 -15.19 12.92 10.82
N ALA A 317 -13.95 13.04 11.27
CA ALA A 317 -13.45 12.28 12.43
C ALA A 317 -14.29 12.57 13.70
N GLY A 318 -14.72 13.82 13.89
CA GLY A 318 -15.58 14.23 15.01
C GLY A 318 -17.01 13.68 14.99
N GLN A 319 -17.43 13.04 13.89
CA GLN A 319 -18.74 12.39 13.81
C GLN A 319 -18.74 10.97 14.43
N TYR A 320 -17.57 10.39 14.69
CA TYR A 320 -17.47 9.05 15.23
C TYR A 320 -17.57 9.07 16.76
N PRO A 321 -18.36 8.17 17.39
CA PRO A 321 -18.39 8.03 18.84
C PRO A 321 -16.97 7.79 19.42
N PRO A 322 -16.66 8.31 20.62
CA PRO A 322 -15.39 8.05 21.28
C PRO A 322 -15.09 6.54 21.37
N GLY A 323 -13.89 6.13 20.97
CA GLY A 323 -13.48 4.72 20.95
C GLY A 323 -14.02 3.90 19.78
N SER A 324 -14.69 4.51 18.80
CA SER A 324 -15.13 3.83 17.59
C SER A 324 -13.96 3.18 16.84
N GLN A 325 -14.11 1.90 16.51
CA GLN A 325 -13.16 1.17 15.65
C GLN A 325 -13.12 1.71 14.21
N TYR A 326 -14.15 2.46 13.79
CA TYR A 326 -14.26 2.98 12.43
C TYR A 326 -13.58 4.33 12.23
N THR A 327 -13.13 5.00 13.30
CA THR A 327 -12.44 6.30 13.17
C THR A 327 -11.14 6.19 12.35
N GLN A 328 -10.45 5.05 12.42
CA GLN A 328 -9.20 4.84 11.67
C GLN A 328 -9.43 4.36 10.24
N ASN A 329 -10.37 3.44 10.02
CA ASN A 329 -10.53 2.75 8.73
C ASN A 329 -11.77 3.17 7.93
N GLY A 330 -12.65 3.98 8.52
CA GLY A 330 -13.95 4.29 7.96
C GLY A 330 -14.96 3.14 8.11
N ILE A 331 -16.16 3.36 7.58
CA ILE A 331 -17.23 2.39 7.48
C ILE A 331 -17.25 1.87 6.04
N GLN A 332 -17.19 0.56 5.87
CA GLN A 332 -17.23 -0.10 4.56
C GLN A 332 -18.45 -1.02 4.49
N THR A 333 -19.07 -1.10 3.31
CA THR A 333 -20.09 -2.11 3.03
C THR A 333 -19.48 -3.51 2.92
N GLY A 334 -20.32 -4.53 3.08
CA GLY A 334 -20.09 -5.82 2.43
C GLY A 334 -20.19 -5.70 0.90
N TRP A 335 -20.40 -6.83 0.23
CA TRP A 335 -20.53 -6.81 -1.22
C TRP A 335 -21.82 -6.13 -1.67
N LEU A 336 -21.67 -5.24 -2.64
CA LEU A 336 -22.75 -4.60 -3.37
C LEU A 336 -22.87 -5.26 -4.74
N ALA A 337 -23.94 -6.02 -4.95
CA ALA A 337 -24.25 -6.63 -6.24
C ALA A 337 -25.01 -5.64 -7.13
N ASP A 338 -24.74 -5.64 -8.43
CA ASP A 338 -25.48 -4.87 -9.45
C ASP A 338 -26.72 -5.61 -9.98
N SER A 339 -27.03 -6.76 -9.39
CA SER A 339 -28.21 -7.56 -9.64
C SER A 339 -28.86 -7.98 -8.32
N VAL A 340 -30.18 -8.19 -8.36
CA VAL A 340 -30.95 -8.60 -7.18
C VAL A 340 -30.39 -9.93 -6.65
N LEU A 341 -30.10 -9.98 -5.36
CA LEU A 341 -29.67 -11.21 -4.69
C LEU A 341 -30.84 -12.20 -4.61
N THR A 342 -30.59 -13.45 -4.98
CA THR A 342 -31.61 -14.50 -5.02
C THR A 342 -31.14 -15.77 -4.32
N ASN A 343 -32.06 -16.72 -4.15
CA ASN A 343 -31.74 -18.06 -3.65
C ASN A 343 -30.82 -18.86 -4.59
N ALA A 344 -30.71 -18.48 -5.87
CA ALA A 344 -29.82 -19.14 -6.83
C ALA A 344 -28.33 -18.95 -6.49
N ASN A 345 -28.01 -17.94 -5.68
CA ASN A 345 -26.66 -17.71 -5.19
C ASN A 345 -26.25 -18.66 -4.05
N CYS A 346 -27.22 -19.36 -3.44
CA CYS A 346 -26.96 -20.15 -2.24
C CYS A 346 -26.31 -21.50 -2.55
N PRO A 347 -25.36 -21.95 -1.71
CA PRO A 347 -24.87 -23.32 -1.75
C PRO A 347 -26.00 -24.35 -1.63
N THR A 348 -25.77 -25.55 -2.16
CA THR A 348 -26.73 -26.65 -2.04
C THR A 348 -26.93 -27.01 -0.57
N GLY A 349 -28.19 -27.18 -0.14
CA GLY A 349 -28.54 -27.53 1.24
C GLY A 349 -28.92 -26.36 2.14
N MET A 350 -28.89 -25.12 1.64
CA MET A 350 -29.44 -23.96 2.37
C MET A 350 -30.96 -24.05 2.50
N ALA A 351 -31.50 -23.46 3.57
CA ALA A 351 -32.93 -23.47 3.84
C ALA A 351 -33.74 -22.80 2.71
N ALA A 352 -34.95 -23.29 2.46
CA ALA A 352 -35.84 -22.70 1.49
C ALA A 352 -36.18 -21.25 1.87
N GLY A 353 -36.14 -20.34 0.89
CA GLY A 353 -36.34 -18.92 1.14
C GLY A 353 -35.10 -18.22 1.70
N THR A 354 -33.92 -18.82 1.68
CA THR A 354 -32.66 -18.11 1.94
C THR A 354 -32.15 -17.43 0.66
N ILE A 355 -31.67 -16.20 0.79
CA ILE A 355 -30.87 -15.50 -0.22
C ILE A 355 -29.41 -15.48 0.23
N CYS A 356 -28.49 -15.53 -0.72
CA CYS A 356 -27.07 -15.55 -0.43
C CYS A 356 -26.30 -14.56 -1.31
N GLU A 357 -25.15 -14.14 -0.83
CA GLU A 357 -24.10 -13.57 -1.66
C GLU A 357 -23.53 -14.67 -2.57
N PRO A 358 -23.20 -14.35 -3.83
CA PRO A 358 -22.57 -15.31 -4.75
C PRO A 358 -21.16 -15.68 -4.26
N ALA A 359 -20.74 -16.95 -4.31
CA ALA A 359 -19.42 -17.34 -3.77
C ALA A 359 -18.21 -16.72 -4.49
N ASN A 360 -18.32 -16.46 -5.80
CA ASN A 360 -17.27 -15.90 -6.65
C ASN A 360 -17.91 -14.99 -7.72
N PRO A 361 -18.43 -13.81 -7.35
CA PRO A 361 -19.06 -12.91 -8.31
C PRO A 361 -18.07 -12.48 -9.38
N ALA A 362 -18.48 -12.48 -10.65
CA ALA A 362 -17.65 -11.91 -11.73
C ALA A 362 -17.36 -10.41 -11.51
N THR A 363 -18.29 -9.71 -10.85
CA THR A 363 -18.15 -8.32 -10.46
C THR A 363 -18.93 -8.07 -9.17
N TYR A 364 -18.37 -7.27 -8.27
CA TYR A 364 -19.09 -6.68 -7.14
C TYR A 364 -18.56 -5.28 -6.87
N TYR A 365 -19.24 -4.54 -6.00
CA TYR A 365 -18.81 -3.23 -5.56
C TYR A 365 -18.67 -3.18 -4.04
N THR A 366 -17.87 -2.25 -3.54
CA THR A 366 -17.87 -1.87 -2.13
C THR A 366 -17.95 -0.36 -2.03
N TRP A 367 -18.69 0.13 -1.04
CA TRP A 367 -18.71 1.54 -0.68
C TRP A 367 -17.99 1.74 0.63
N GLN A 368 -17.18 2.79 0.70
CA GLN A 368 -16.51 3.23 1.92
C GLN A 368 -16.80 4.70 2.18
N THR A 369 -16.92 5.07 3.45
CA THR A 369 -16.98 6.46 3.92
C THR A 369 -16.18 6.59 5.20
N GLY A 370 -15.51 7.72 5.42
CA GLY A 370 -14.66 7.90 6.58
C GLY A 370 -13.82 9.17 6.57
N PRO A 371 -13.09 9.44 7.65
CA PRO A 371 -12.33 10.68 7.81
C PRO A 371 -11.08 10.77 6.95
N ASN A 372 -10.60 9.64 6.43
CA ASN A 372 -9.36 9.60 5.69
C ASN A 372 -9.61 9.72 4.19
N GLN A 373 -8.65 10.29 3.46
CA GLN A 373 -8.76 10.47 2.01
C GLN A 373 -8.98 9.14 1.26
N TRP A 374 -8.44 8.02 1.73
CA TRP A 374 -8.67 6.72 1.10
C TRP A 374 -10.11 6.22 1.22
N ASN A 375 -10.89 6.78 2.17
CA ASN A 375 -12.32 6.51 2.33
C ASN A 375 -13.19 7.37 1.41
N GLN A 376 -12.63 8.34 0.69
CA GLN A 376 -13.35 9.39 -0.04
C GLN A 376 -12.96 9.35 -1.52
N SER A 377 -13.80 9.91 -2.39
CA SER A 377 -13.49 10.01 -3.82
C SER A 377 -13.00 11.41 -4.15
N LEU A 378 -11.81 11.51 -4.75
CA LEU A 378 -11.30 12.73 -5.36
C LEU A 378 -10.93 12.44 -6.82
N TRP A 379 -11.26 13.35 -7.73
CA TRP A 379 -10.89 13.21 -9.13
C TRP A 379 -10.66 14.57 -9.80
N LEU A 380 -9.77 14.58 -10.78
CA LEU A 380 -9.51 15.73 -11.63
C LEU A 380 -10.35 15.67 -12.89
N THR A 381 -10.81 16.82 -13.36
CA THR A 381 -11.46 16.96 -14.67
C THR A 381 -10.79 18.05 -15.49
N THR A 382 -10.66 17.81 -16.79
CA THR A 382 -10.20 18.78 -17.78
C THR A 382 -10.97 18.60 -19.08
N GLY A 383 -11.41 19.71 -19.69
CA GLY A 383 -12.22 19.68 -20.90
C GLY A 383 -13.54 18.87 -20.76
N GLY A 384 -14.08 18.76 -19.54
CA GLY A 384 -15.28 17.97 -19.24
C GLY A 384 -15.05 16.47 -19.07
N ASN A 385 -13.81 15.98 -19.24
CA ASN A 385 -13.46 14.57 -19.06
C ASN A 385 -12.72 14.38 -17.75
N VAL A 386 -12.90 13.20 -17.14
CA VAL A 386 -12.12 12.80 -15.98
C VAL A 386 -10.70 12.44 -16.41
N VAL A 387 -9.71 12.88 -15.65
CA VAL A 387 -8.31 12.52 -15.87
C VAL A 387 -8.13 11.05 -15.46
N PRO A 388 -7.71 10.16 -16.39
CA PRO A 388 -7.45 8.76 -16.08
C PRO A 388 -6.14 8.59 -15.29
N PHE A 389 -6.06 7.48 -14.57
CA PHE A 389 -4.83 6.99 -13.96
C PHE A 389 -4.77 5.46 -14.12
N ASP A 390 -3.63 4.95 -14.57
CA ASP A 390 -3.44 3.52 -14.77
C ASP A 390 -3.26 2.78 -13.43
N PRO A 391 -3.92 1.62 -13.24
CA PRO A 391 -3.63 0.79 -12.08
C PRO A 391 -2.20 0.25 -12.14
N PRO A 392 -1.56 0.01 -10.99
CA PRO A 392 -0.23 -0.57 -10.99
C PRO A 392 -0.18 -1.95 -11.64
N GLN A 393 0.95 -2.26 -12.27
CA GLN A 393 1.23 -3.52 -12.93
C GLN A 393 2.18 -4.37 -12.11
N ASN A 394 2.01 -5.68 -12.17
CA ASN A 394 2.81 -6.60 -11.39
C ASN A 394 3.98 -7.15 -12.22
N ILE A 395 5.17 -7.17 -11.62
CA ILE A 395 6.39 -7.71 -12.23
C ILE A 395 6.92 -8.85 -11.36
N ALA A 396 7.09 -10.03 -11.95
CA ALA A 396 7.79 -11.13 -11.29
C ALA A 396 9.29 -10.84 -11.21
N TYR A 397 9.87 -11.00 -10.03
CA TYR A 397 11.29 -10.79 -9.77
C TYR A 397 11.84 -11.88 -8.85
N THR A 398 12.87 -12.59 -9.30
CA THR A 398 13.61 -13.51 -8.45
C THR A 398 14.75 -12.78 -7.78
N VAL A 399 14.72 -12.72 -6.46
CA VAL A 399 15.79 -12.11 -5.67
C VAL A 399 17.08 -12.92 -5.85
N PRO A 400 18.22 -12.29 -6.15
CA PRO A 400 19.47 -13.02 -6.32
C PRO A 400 19.88 -13.79 -5.06
N THR A 401 20.67 -14.85 -5.25
CA THR A 401 21.21 -15.63 -4.14
C THR A 401 22.41 -14.93 -3.50
N GLY A 402 22.59 -15.07 -2.18
CA GLY A 402 23.69 -14.46 -1.43
C GLY A 402 23.24 -13.87 -0.09
N SER A 403 24.19 -13.70 0.83
CA SER A 403 23.96 -13.18 2.18
C SER A 403 23.42 -11.75 2.19
N ALA A 404 23.72 -10.95 1.16
CA ALA A 404 23.22 -9.57 1.02
C ALA A 404 21.69 -9.48 0.88
N TYR A 405 21.01 -10.59 0.57
CA TYR A 405 19.56 -10.65 0.38
C TYR A 405 18.83 -11.31 1.57
N GLY A 406 19.58 -11.69 2.62
CA GLY A 406 19.03 -12.22 3.86
C GLY A 406 18.04 -13.37 3.65
N ALA A 407 16.88 -13.28 4.31
CA ALA A 407 15.81 -14.28 4.21
C ALA A 407 15.14 -14.36 2.83
N TYR A 408 15.32 -13.35 1.97
CA TYR A 408 14.72 -13.30 0.64
C TYR A 408 15.62 -13.90 -0.44
N SER A 409 16.82 -14.34 -0.08
CA SER A 409 17.80 -14.90 -1.01
C SER A 409 17.23 -16.04 -1.87
N GLY A 410 17.18 -15.86 -3.19
CA GLY A 410 16.66 -16.85 -4.14
C GLY A 410 15.13 -16.96 -4.21
N LEU A 411 14.37 -16.15 -3.47
CA LEU A 411 12.90 -16.21 -3.48
C LEU A 411 12.31 -15.44 -4.67
N PRO A 412 11.23 -15.95 -5.28
CA PRO A 412 10.42 -15.17 -6.20
C PRO A 412 9.54 -14.19 -5.41
N ILE A 413 9.53 -12.93 -5.81
CA ILE A 413 8.61 -11.91 -5.32
C ILE A 413 7.92 -11.21 -6.49
N LEU A 414 6.85 -10.48 -6.17
CA LEU A 414 6.17 -9.64 -7.14
C LEU A 414 6.39 -8.18 -6.76
N LEU A 415 6.99 -7.44 -7.67
CA LEU A 415 7.11 -5.99 -7.58
C LEU A 415 5.90 -5.33 -8.23
N GLN A 416 5.57 -4.14 -7.75
CA GLN A 416 4.48 -3.36 -8.29
C GLN A 416 5.05 -2.15 -9.04
N PHE A 417 4.85 -2.12 -10.35
CA PHE A 417 5.19 -1.01 -11.23
C PHE A 417 4.01 -0.05 -11.34
N ASN A 418 4.19 1.18 -10.85
CA ASN A 418 3.17 2.22 -10.88
C ASN A 418 3.70 3.48 -11.60
N GLY A 419 4.37 3.24 -12.73
CA GLY A 419 5.05 4.26 -13.52
C GLY A 419 6.54 4.42 -13.20
N PHE A 420 7.21 5.24 -14.01
CA PHE A 420 8.65 5.51 -13.88
C PHE A 420 8.99 6.05 -12.49
N SER A 421 10.12 5.61 -11.91
CA SER A 421 10.54 5.90 -10.53
C SER A 421 9.71 5.20 -9.44
N ASN A 422 8.62 4.52 -9.79
CA ASN A 422 7.64 3.98 -8.86
C ASN A 422 7.55 2.46 -8.95
N LEU A 423 8.67 1.79 -8.65
CA LEU A 423 8.76 0.34 -8.50
C LEU A 423 8.74 -0.02 -7.02
N GLN A 424 7.61 -0.57 -6.57
CA GLN A 424 7.31 -0.85 -5.17
C GLN A 424 7.26 -2.37 -4.90
N GLY A 425 6.97 -2.75 -3.65
CA GLY A 425 6.78 -4.15 -3.25
C GLY A 425 8.06 -4.85 -2.79
N ILE A 426 9.19 -4.14 -2.73
CA ILE A 426 10.40 -4.66 -2.10
C ILE A 426 10.13 -4.77 -0.60
N PRO A 427 10.24 -5.96 0.01
CA PRO A 427 10.06 -6.14 1.45
C PRO A 427 11.03 -5.28 2.25
N GLY A 428 10.68 -4.99 3.49
CA GLY A 428 11.43 -4.07 4.34
C GLY A 428 10.83 -3.97 5.72
N SER A 429 11.40 -3.09 6.53
CA SER A 429 10.98 -2.80 7.88
C SER A 429 11.17 -1.33 8.18
N CYS A 430 10.39 -0.77 9.10
CA CYS A 430 10.67 0.57 9.58
C CYS A 430 11.76 0.56 10.63
N VAL A 431 12.60 1.58 10.60
CA VAL A 431 13.67 1.78 11.57
C VAL A 431 13.55 3.14 12.22
N ASN A 432 13.99 3.21 13.46
CA ASN A 432 14.12 4.44 14.18
C ASN A 432 15.23 5.30 13.55
N PRO A 433 14.95 6.55 13.14
CA PRO A 433 15.94 7.40 12.47
C PRO A 433 17.11 7.81 13.37
N THR A 434 17.01 7.58 14.69
CA THR A 434 18.03 7.93 15.69
C THR A 434 19.03 6.81 15.96
N ASN A 435 18.62 5.54 15.92
CA ASN A 435 19.54 4.43 16.27
C ASN A 435 19.50 3.24 15.28
N ASN A 436 18.72 3.34 14.20
CA ASN A 436 18.51 2.31 13.18
C ASN A 436 17.94 0.98 13.72
N SER A 437 17.39 0.96 14.94
CA SER A 437 16.69 -0.22 15.46
C SER A 437 15.37 -0.41 14.71
N VAL A 438 15.02 -1.66 14.42
CA VAL A 438 13.74 -2.01 13.78
C VAL A 438 12.60 -1.70 14.73
N GLU A 439 11.61 -0.96 14.24
CA GLU A 439 10.42 -0.56 14.99
C GLU A 439 9.16 -0.61 14.12
N ASP A 440 8.02 -0.31 14.74
CA ASP A 440 6.74 -0.30 14.06
C ASP A 440 6.63 0.90 13.09
N CYS A 441 6.15 0.66 11.87
CA CYS A 441 5.95 1.70 10.86
C CYS A 441 4.88 2.75 11.23
N SER A 442 4.02 2.45 12.22
CA SER A 442 3.04 3.42 12.71
C SER A 442 3.64 4.46 13.66
N ILE A 443 4.88 4.27 14.12
CA ILE A 443 5.55 5.22 15.02
C ILE A 443 5.88 6.49 14.24
N SER A 444 5.47 7.64 14.82
CA SER A 444 5.76 8.94 14.22
C SER A 444 7.26 9.14 14.04
N GLY A 445 7.69 9.36 12.81
CA GLY A 445 9.09 9.59 12.46
C GLY A 445 9.88 8.33 12.10
N ALA A 446 9.28 7.14 12.19
CA ALA A 446 9.90 5.91 11.70
C ALA A 446 10.09 5.96 10.18
N SER A 447 11.20 5.41 9.69
CA SER A 447 11.54 5.40 8.26
C SER A 447 11.54 3.98 7.70
N TYR A 448 10.83 3.74 6.61
CA TYR A 448 10.83 2.45 5.93
C TYR A 448 12.17 2.19 5.21
N VAL A 449 12.77 1.04 5.48
CA VAL A 449 14.03 0.59 4.88
C VAL A 449 13.81 -0.75 4.18
N PRO A 450 14.00 -0.82 2.84
CA PRO A 450 13.97 -2.08 2.10
C PRO A 450 15.00 -3.08 2.64
N SER A 451 14.62 -4.36 2.73
CA SER A 451 15.49 -5.45 3.17
C SER A 451 16.64 -5.74 2.18
N PHE A 452 16.50 -5.32 0.94
CA PHE A 452 17.56 -5.37 -0.07
C PHE A 452 17.32 -4.29 -1.15
N SER A 453 18.37 -4.02 -1.93
CA SER A 453 18.27 -3.19 -3.14
C SER A 453 18.36 -4.05 -4.41
N ILE A 454 17.61 -3.66 -5.43
CA ILE A 454 17.66 -4.29 -6.75
C ILE A 454 18.93 -3.78 -7.46
N PRO A 455 19.82 -4.67 -7.95
CA PRO A 455 21.02 -4.24 -8.64
C PRO A 455 20.72 -3.44 -9.92
N ASP A 456 21.53 -2.42 -10.19
CA ASP A 456 21.50 -1.73 -11.48
C ASP A 456 21.74 -2.71 -12.64
N GLY A 457 21.01 -2.54 -13.72
CA GLY A 457 21.08 -3.44 -14.88
C GLY A 457 20.23 -4.70 -14.73
N THR A 458 19.53 -4.89 -13.61
CA THR A 458 18.59 -6.01 -13.44
C THR A 458 17.56 -5.99 -14.56
N THR A 459 17.43 -7.11 -15.26
CA THR A 459 16.43 -7.27 -16.32
C THR A 459 15.14 -7.85 -15.75
N MET A 460 14.00 -7.31 -16.17
CA MET A 460 12.68 -7.81 -15.80
C MET A 460 11.78 -7.87 -17.03
N THR A 461 10.59 -8.45 -16.88
CA THR A 461 9.59 -8.48 -17.93
C THR A 461 8.29 -7.90 -17.38
N LEU A 462 7.83 -6.80 -17.97
CA LEU A 462 6.55 -6.18 -17.65
C LEU A 462 5.42 -6.87 -18.45
N PRO A 463 4.46 -7.52 -17.79
CA PRO A 463 3.29 -8.09 -18.46
C PRO A 463 2.37 -6.99 -19.00
N SER A 464 1.78 -7.20 -20.18
CA SER A 464 0.71 -6.31 -20.68
C SER A 464 -0.63 -6.65 -20.01
N LEU A 465 -1.38 -5.61 -19.63
CA LEU A 465 -2.74 -5.74 -19.11
C LEU A 465 -3.82 -5.82 -20.19
N THR A 466 -3.50 -5.47 -21.45
CA THR A 466 -4.49 -5.36 -22.55
C THR A 466 -4.04 -6.03 -23.84
N GLY A 467 -3.06 -6.93 -23.79
CA GLY A 467 -2.53 -7.63 -24.96
C GLY A 467 -1.60 -8.79 -24.63
N SER A 468 -1.04 -9.41 -25.67
CA SER A 468 -0.19 -10.61 -25.57
C SER A 468 1.32 -10.29 -25.59
N THR A 469 1.70 -9.01 -25.53
CA THR A 469 3.11 -8.58 -25.64
C THR A 469 3.66 -8.13 -24.30
N THR A 470 4.83 -8.63 -23.93
CA THR A 470 5.56 -8.20 -22.74
C THR A 470 6.58 -7.11 -23.08
N THR A 471 6.83 -6.18 -22.17
CA THR A 471 7.92 -5.19 -22.33
C THR A 471 9.14 -5.65 -21.53
N PRO A 472 10.30 -5.93 -22.18
CA PRO A 472 11.51 -6.23 -21.45
C PRO A 472 12.06 -4.96 -20.81
N LEU A 473 12.37 -5.03 -19.52
CA LEU A 473 12.85 -3.92 -18.73
C LEU A 473 14.30 -4.12 -18.32
N VAL A 474 15.00 -3.00 -18.14
CA VAL A 474 16.22 -2.88 -17.34
C VAL A 474 15.98 -1.82 -16.26
N VAL A 475 16.41 -2.12 -15.04
CA VAL A 475 16.16 -1.31 -13.85
C VAL A 475 17.43 -0.59 -13.38
N LYS A 476 17.30 0.66 -12.93
CA LYS A 476 18.40 1.46 -12.38
C LYS A 476 17.92 2.21 -11.14
N ALA A 477 18.71 2.20 -10.06
CA ALA A 477 18.47 3.00 -8.88
C ALA A 477 18.50 4.51 -9.23
N LEU A 478 17.51 5.27 -8.74
CA LEU A 478 17.42 6.72 -8.91
C LEU A 478 17.69 7.45 -7.59
N ASN A 479 17.14 6.93 -6.49
CA ASN A 479 17.26 7.55 -5.18
C ASN A 479 17.33 6.48 -4.08
N GLY A 480 18.25 6.68 -3.15
CA GLY A 480 18.50 5.80 -2.02
C GLY A 480 19.28 6.50 -0.92
N GLU A 481 19.47 5.82 0.19
CA GLU A 481 20.42 6.23 1.23
C GLU A 481 21.34 5.11 1.65
N ILE A 482 22.37 5.52 2.37
CA ILE A 482 23.31 4.63 3.04
C ILE A 482 22.99 4.74 4.54
N LEU A 483 22.54 3.63 5.11
CA LEU A 483 22.38 3.49 6.55
C LEU A 483 23.69 2.97 7.12
N LEU A 484 24.39 3.82 7.86
CA LEU A 484 25.59 3.42 8.59
C LEU A 484 25.20 2.43 9.70
N ASN A 485 26.08 1.46 9.97
CA ASN A 485 25.82 0.48 11.01
C ASN A 485 25.94 1.14 12.39
N SER A 486 24.87 1.12 13.18
CA SER A 486 24.93 1.61 14.55
C SER A 486 25.80 0.68 15.40
N LEU A 487 26.75 1.27 16.14
CA LEU A 487 27.52 0.63 17.19
C LEU A 487 26.85 0.77 18.56
N GLY A 488 25.69 1.43 18.60
CA GLY A 488 24.90 1.69 19.79
C GLY A 488 25.32 2.94 20.55
N SER A 489 24.55 3.22 21.60
CA SER A 489 24.75 4.44 22.38
C SER A 489 26.00 4.38 23.26
N GLY A 490 26.79 5.46 23.25
CA GLY A 490 28.01 5.57 24.06
C GLY A 490 29.13 4.61 23.66
N ALA A 491 29.14 4.11 22.42
CA ALA A 491 30.15 3.17 21.97
C ALA A 491 31.57 3.75 22.10
N ALA A 492 32.50 2.97 22.67
CA ALA A 492 33.86 3.40 22.98
C ALA A 492 34.66 3.89 21.75
N GLN A 493 34.29 3.43 20.55
CA GLN A 493 34.88 3.83 19.27
C GLN A 493 34.73 5.34 19.01
N CYS A 494 33.66 5.96 19.52
CA CYS A 494 33.41 7.38 19.38
C CYS A 494 33.84 8.21 20.60
N SER A 495 34.28 7.59 21.71
CA SER A 495 34.46 8.30 22.99
C SER A 495 35.56 9.36 22.98
N SER A 496 36.52 9.27 22.05
CA SER A 496 37.59 10.26 21.89
C SER A 496 37.27 11.36 20.88
N MET A 497 36.09 11.33 20.26
CA MET A 497 35.71 12.27 19.21
C MET A 497 35.13 13.54 19.83
N THR A 498 35.64 14.70 19.41
CA THR A 498 35.14 16.00 19.88
C THR A 498 33.91 16.39 19.09
N LEU A 499 32.75 16.28 19.73
CA LEU A 499 31.47 16.72 19.18
C LEU A 499 31.46 18.23 18.91
N THR A 500 30.97 18.62 17.73
CA THR A 500 30.77 20.01 17.33
C THR A 500 29.28 20.27 17.17
N PRO A 501 28.71 21.30 17.83
CA PRO A 501 27.30 21.66 17.69
C PRO A 501 27.02 22.27 16.31
N LEU A 502 25.95 21.80 15.68
CA LEU A 502 25.29 22.45 14.55
C LEU A 502 23.84 22.72 14.93
N THR A 503 23.47 23.99 14.90
CA THR A 503 22.09 24.41 15.06
C THR A 503 21.45 24.37 13.68
N LEU A 504 20.37 23.61 13.55
CA LEU A 504 19.59 23.65 12.32
C LEU A 504 18.93 25.02 12.15
N PRO A 505 18.70 25.42 10.88
CA PRO A 505 17.84 26.52 10.53
C PRO A 505 16.59 26.70 11.40
N SER A 506 16.28 27.94 11.79
CA SER A 506 14.94 28.23 12.30
C SER A 506 13.98 28.31 11.11
N GLY A 507 12.83 27.63 11.16
CA GLY A 507 11.99 27.39 9.98
C GLY A 507 11.82 28.56 8.99
N GLY A 508 11.80 28.23 7.71
CA GLY A 508 11.80 29.17 6.59
C GLY A 508 12.30 28.49 5.32
N LEU A 509 12.20 29.15 4.16
CA LEU A 509 12.90 28.71 2.96
C LEU A 509 14.29 29.35 2.98
N HIS A 510 15.31 28.53 3.18
CA HIS A 510 16.71 28.95 3.17
C HIS A 510 17.44 28.29 2.01
N ASP A 511 18.32 29.04 1.36
CA ASP A 511 19.24 28.53 0.35
C ASP A 511 20.64 28.38 0.98
N PRO A 512 21.00 27.18 1.46
CA PRO A 512 22.29 26.95 2.13
C PRO A 512 23.49 27.13 1.19
N SER A 513 23.27 27.29 -0.12
CA SER A 513 24.31 27.57 -1.12
C SER A 513 24.51 29.07 -1.40
N ASN A 514 23.60 29.93 -0.95
CA ASN A 514 23.69 31.36 -1.14
C ASN A 514 24.49 32.01 0.01
N ALA A 515 25.63 32.62 -0.32
CA ALA A 515 26.50 33.30 0.65
C ALA A 515 25.83 34.51 1.36
N SER A 516 24.66 34.96 0.89
CA SER A 516 23.86 36.01 1.52
C SER A 516 22.75 35.47 2.43
N ASP A 517 22.53 34.16 2.45
CA ASP A 517 21.60 33.54 3.39
C ASP A 517 22.22 33.49 4.79
N SER A 518 21.41 33.76 5.83
CA SER A 518 21.84 33.69 7.22
C SER A 518 22.29 32.28 7.65
N GLU A 519 21.96 31.26 6.86
CA GLU A 519 22.23 29.85 7.12
C GLU A 519 23.17 29.23 6.08
N TYR A 520 23.98 30.08 5.41
CA TYR A 520 24.99 29.65 4.47
C TYR A 520 25.95 28.62 5.09
N LEU A 521 26.02 27.43 4.48
CA LEU A 521 26.84 26.31 4.99
C LEU A 521 28.31 26.35 4.50
N GLY A 522 28.71 27.44 3.85
CA GLY A 522 30.03 27.61 3.27
C GLY A 522 30.07 27.26 1.77
N THR A 523 31.21 27.53 1.15
CA THR A 523 31.37 27.35 -0.29
C THR A 523 31.31 25.86 -0.60
N MET A 524 30.42 25.46 -1.51
CA MET A 524 30.35 24.08 -1.98
C MET A 524 31.77 23.60 -2.36
N PRO A 525 32.28 22.53 -1.75
CA PRO A 525 33.64 22.07 -2.03
C PRO A 525 33.76 21.69 -3.50
N THR A 526 34.81 22.18 -4.16
CA THR A 526 35.12 21.82 -5.54
C THR A 526 35.54 20.36 -5.58
N VAL A 527 34.68 19.51 -6.12
CA VAL A 527 35.00 18.11 -6.40
C VAL A 527 35.97 18.09 -7.59
N THR A 528 37.27 18.00 -7.29
CA THR A 528 38.36 18.07 -8.28
C THR A 528 38.73 16.72 -8.90
N ALA A 529 38.20 15.62 -8.37
CA ALA A 529 38.33 14.29 -8.93
C ALA A 529 36.95 13.84 -9.42
N ALA A 530 36.88 13.24 -10.62
CA ALA A 530 35.65 12.62 -11.08
C ALA A 530 35.17 11.59 -10.04
N PRO A 531 33.87 11.54 -9.71
CA PRO A 531 33.32 10.42 -8.96
C PRO A 531 33.65 9.12 -9.69
N LYS A 532 34.06 8.09 -8.92
CA LYS A 532 34.87 6.98 -9.45
C LYS A 532 34.18 6.05 -10.46
N VAL A 533 32.89 6.21 -10.75
CA VAL A 533 32.17 5.55 -11.86
C VAL A 533 30.93 6.36 -12.22
N ILE A 534 30.73 6.67 -13.51
CA ILE A 534 29.42 6.98 -14.11
C ILE A 534 29.29 6.07 -15.35
N ASP A 535 28.18 5.35 -15.45
CA ASP A 535 27.84 4.47 -16.59
C ASP A 535 28.81 3.31 -16.89
N GLY A 536 29.37 2.69 -15.86
CA GLY A 536 30.17 1.46 -16.03
C GLY A 536 31.52 1.67 -16.73
N VAL A 537 31.91 2.91 -16.97
CA VAL A 537 33.24 3.28 -17.47
C VAL A 537 34.08 3.79 -16.31
N VAL A 538 35.24 3.17 -16.09
CA VAL A 538 36.32 3.77 -15.31
C VAL A 538 36.85 4.92 -16.15
N GLN A 539 36.69 6.15 -15.69
CA GLN A 539 37.39 7.30 -16.26
C GLN A 539 38.88 7.19 -15.93
#